data_AF-A0A2M6ZQK4-F1
#
_entry.id   AF-A0A2M6ZQK4-F1
#
_cell.length_a   1.000
_cell.length_b   1.000
_cell.length_c   1.000
_cell.angle_alpha   90.00
_cell.angle_beta   90.00
_cell.angle_gamma   90.00
#
_symmetry.space_group_name_H-M   'P 1'
#
loop_
_entity.id
_entity.type
_entity.pdbx_description
1 polymer ?
#
loop_
_entity_poly.entity_id
_entity_poly.type
_entity_poly.pdbx_seq_one_letter_code
_entity_poly.pdbx_strand_id
1 'polypeptide(L)'
;MTELKRFSFFILYGIIAVVLESTLLSDIPSSNIHFDFILYAIISLALLEDQRGVIFIVFALGILMDTVSSAPFGLAVFSYLIIYGFIRMIVSRILIEAWIARFVWVGVASLLEKLIVGTLLFISYGSSPVIDYLLITAPFQAGFDALLGLILVPFLIKYSDITWDKIFKPKKTYFKKIIIL
;
A
#
# COMPACT_ATOMS: atom_id res chain seq x y z
N MET A 1 0.33 -19.49 3.81
CA MET A 1 1.41 -18.89 4.65
C MET A 1 0.96 -18.94 6.11
N THR A 2 1.86 -19.06 7.10
CA THR A 2 1.46 -18.86 8.51
C THR A 2 1.18 -17.38 8.73
N GLU A 3 0.01 -17.03 9.27
CA GLU A 3 -0.43 -15.65 9.60
C GLU A 3 0.69 -14.73 10.09
N LEU A 4 1.53 -15.25 11.00
CA LEU A 4 2.65 -14.55 11.59
C LEU A 4 3.68 -14.04 10.57
N LYS A 5 3.96 -14.80 9.51
CA LYS A 5 4.95 -14.42 8.49
C LYS A 5 4.45 -13.25 7.64
N ARG A 6 3.17 -13.30 7.26
CA ARG A 6 2.50 -12.22 6.54
C ARG A 6 2.54 -10.95 7.37
N PHE A 7 2.16 -11.07 8.63
CA PHE A 7 2.19 -9.97 9.60
C PHE A 7 3.60 -9.36 9.68
N SER A 8 4.63 -10.16 9.97
CA SER A 8 6.00 -9.65 10.07
C SER A 8 6.50 -8.99 8.77
N PHE A 9 6.17 -9.54 7.60
CA PHE A 9 6.56 -8.95 6.32
C PHE A 9 5.96 -7.55 6.13
N PHE A 10 4.64 -7.42 6.29
CA PHE A 10 3.96 -6.15 6.07
C PHE A 10 4.30 -5.12 7.15
N ILE A 11 4.52 -5.52 8.39
CA ILE A 11 4.99 -4.61 9.44
C ILE A 11 6.40 -4.12 9.15
N LEU A 12 7.33 -5.01 8.75
CA LEU A 12 8.68 -4.60 8.39
C LEU A 12 8.67 -3.65 7.17
N TYR A 13 7.87 -3.99 6.16
CA TYR A 13 7.64 -3.12 5.02
C TYR A 13 7.08 -1.76 5.45
N GLY A 14 6.10 -1.73 6.35
CA GLY A 14 5.49 -0.50 6.87
C GLY A 14 6.49 0.40 7.61
N ILE A 15 7.36 -0.20 8.44
CA ILE A 15 8.45 0.53 9.11
C ILE A 15 9.39 1.15 8.08
N ILE A 16 9.84 0.36 7.09
CA ILE A 16 10.75 0.84 6.04
C ILE A 16 10.07 1.94 5.22
N ALA A 17 8.81 1.73 4.82
CA ALA A 17 7.99 2.68 4.08
C ALA A 17 7.93 4.03 4.80
N VAL A 18 7.53 4.04 6.06
CA VAL A 18 7.42 5.29 6.83
C VAL A 18 8.76 5.98 7.01
N VAL A 19 9.85 5.24 7.24
CA VAL A 19 11.19 5.84 7.27
C VAL A 19 11.53 6.47 5.92
N LEU A 20 11.29 5.78 4.81
CA LEU A 20 11.59 6.30 3.47
C LEU A 20 10.76 7.55 3.15
N GLU A 21 9.45 7.52 3.42
CA GLU A 21 8.51 8.63 3.19
C GLU A 21 8.86 9.86 4.03
N SER A 22 9.18 9.65 5.31
CA SER A 22 9.45 10.76 6.24
C SER A 22 10.86 11.36 6.12
N THR A 23 11.82 10.65 5.51
CA THR A 23 13.23 11.09 5.45
C THR A 23 13.76 11.32 4.05
N LEU A 24 13.83 10.27 3.23
CA LEU A 24 14.53 10.31 1.94
C LEU A 24 13.64 10.82 0.81
N LEU A 25 12.33 10.60 0.92
CA LEU A 25 11.36 10.86 -0.14
C LEU A 25 10.34 11.94 0.24
N SER A 26 10.61 12.74 1.29
CA SER A 26 9.69 13.78 1.76
C SER A 26 9.36 14.81 0.67
N ASP A 27 10.36 15.18 -0.14
CA ASP A 27 10.24 16.22 -1.18
C ASP A 27 10.29 15.67 -2.61
N ILE A 28 10.27 14.34 -2.77
CA ILE A 28 10.35 13.66 -4.07
C ILE A 28 9.02 12.94 -4.33
N PRO A 29 8.43 13.03 -5.54
CA PRO A 29 8.93 13.76 -6.72
C PRO A 29 8.70 15.28 -6.69
N SER A 30 7.80 15.78 -5.85
CA SER A 30 7.57 17.22 -5.69
C SER A 30 6.91 17.51 -4.33
N SER A 31 6.87 18.78 -3.91
CA SER A 31 6.21 19.16 -2.64
C SER A 31 4.70 18.86 -2.57
N ASN A 32 4.07 18.57 -3.71
CA ASN A 32 2.62 18.36 -3.80
C ASN A 32 2.26 16.91 -4.16
N ILE A 33 3.26 16.07 -4.46
CA ILE A 33 3.07 14.67 -4.85
C ILE A 33 4.04 13.85 -4.01
N HIS A 34 3.52 12.93 -3.22
CA HIS A 34 4.31 12.12 -2.29
C HIS A 34 4.19 10.63 -2.60
N PHE A 35 5.16 9.85 -2.16
CA PHE A 35 5.03 8.39 -2.19
C PHE A 35 4.13 7.92 -1.05
N ASP A 36 3.19 7.03 -1.36
CA ASP A 36 2.27 6.43 -0.40
C ASP A 36 2.44 4.90 -0.40
N PHE A 37 3.59 4.46 0.13
CA PHE A 37 3.97 3.05 0.16
C PHE A 37 3.03 2.23 1.03
N ILE A 38 2.49 2.83 2.10
CA ILE A 38 1.53 2.18 2.97
C ILE A 38 0.23 1.90 2.22
N LEU A 39 -0.30 2.84 1.44
CA LEU A 39 -1.48 2.59 0.60
C LEU A 39 -1.28 1.39 -0.32
N TYR A 40 -0.12 1.24 -0.98
CA TYR A 40 0.11 0.05 -1.82
C TYR A 40 0.14 -1.25 -1.02
N ALA A 41 0.61 -1.23 0.23
CA ALA A 41 0.49 -2.39 1.13
C ALA A 41 -0.97 -2.69 1.47
N ILE A 42 -1.79 -1.68 1.76
CA ILE A 42 -3.23 -1.85 2.02
C ILE A 42 -3.94 -2.46 0.80
N ILE A 43 -3.68 -1.90 -0.39
CA ILE A 43 -4.23 -2.41 -1.66
C ILE A 43 -3.81 -3.86 -1.88
N SER A 44 -2.52 -4.17 -1.67
CA SER A 44 -1.99 -5.53 -1.84
C SER A 44 -2.64 -6.51 -0.88
N LEU A 45 -2.81 -6.14 0.39
CA LEU A 45 -3.49 -6.93 1.41
C LEU A 45 -4.97 -7.18 1.05
N ALA A 46 -5.66 -6.18 0.50
CA ALA A 46 -7.05 -6.33 0.06
C ALA A 46 -7.23 -7.31 -1.11
N LEU A 47 -6.20 -7.44 -1.96
CA LEU A 47 -6.17 -8.34 -3.11
C LEU A 47 -5.81 -9.80 -2.76
N LEU A 48 -5.24 -10.06 -1.58
CA LEU A 48 -4.94 -11.43 -1.14
C LEU A 48 -6.20 -12.21 -0.78
N GLU A 49 -6.31 -13.48 -1.16
CA GLU A 49 -7.53 -14.27 -0.96
C GLU A 49 -7.89 -14.49 0.51
N ASP A 50 -6.91 -14.69 1.37
CA ASP A 50 -7.10 -15.02 2.78
C ASP A 50 -7.29 -13.78 3.67
N GLN A 51 -8.43 -13.75 4.38
CA GLN A 51 -8.88 -12.60 5.17
C GLN A 51 -8.51 -12.67 6.64
N ARG A 52 -8.15 -13.86 7.14
CA ARG A 52 -7.87 -14.04 8.57
C ARG A 52 -6.64 -13.21 8.92
N GLY A 53 -6.68 -12.46 10.02
CA GLY A 53 -5.52 -11.68 10.46
C GLY A 53 -5.21 -10.39 9.67
N VAL A 54 -5.67 -10.24 8.42
CA VAL A 54 -5.29 -9.10 7.55
C VAL A 54 -5.76 -7.77 8.10
N ILE A 55 -6.97 -7.71 8.68
CA ILE A 55 -7.50 -6.48 9.27
C ILE A 55 -6.62 -5.96 10.41
N PHE A 56 -5.98 -6.85 11.17
CA PHE A 56 -5.04 -6.47 12.23
C PHE A 56 -3.74 -5.89 11.66
N ILE A 57 -3.30 -6.36 10.49
CA ILE A 57 -2.15 -5.79 9.77
C ILE A 57 -2.49 -4.38 9.29
N VAL A 58 -3.65 -4.21 8.63
CA VAL A 58 -4.13 -2.89 8.16
C VAL A 58 -4.23 -1.91 9.33
N PHE A 59 -4.82 -2.35 10.43
CA PHE A 59 -4.93 -1.55 11.66
C PHE A 59 -3.56 -1.15 12.22
N ALA A 60 -2.62 -2.10 12.30
CA ALA A 60 -1.27 -1.82 12.79
C ALA A 60 -0.49 -0.86 11.88
N LEU A 61 -0.64 -0.97 10.56
CA LEU A 61 -0.06 -0.04 9.59
C LEU A 61 -0.65 1.37 9.72
N GLY A 62 -1.97 1.46 9.96
CA GLY A 62 -2.63 2.73 10.27
C GLY A 62 -2.08 3.37 11.54
N ILE A 63 -1.93 2.61 12.63
CA ILE A 63 -1.34 3.12 13.88
C ILE A 63 0.07 3.61 13.63
N LEU A 64 0.88 2.84 12.90
CA LEU A 64 2.25 3.20 12.58
C LEU A 64 2.30 4.55 11.83
N MET A 65 1.44 4.74 10.83
CA MET A 65 1.35 6.01 10.10
C MET A 65 0.88 7.16 11.01
N ASP A 66 -0.18 6.94 11.79
CA ASP A 66 -0.72 7.95 12.71
C ASP A 66 0.32 8.39 13.76
N THR A 67 1.22 7.49 14.20
CA THR A 67 2.28 7.85 15.17
C THR A 67 3.38 8.75 14.61
N VAL A 68 3.58 8.74 13.29
CA VAL A 68 4.64 9.53 12.64
C VAL A 68 4.07 10.77 11.95
N SER A 69 2.80 10.74 11.55
CA SER A 69 2.14 11.87 10.91
C SER A 69 1.89 13.02 11.89
N SER A 70 1.87 14.25 11.38
CA SER A 70 1.42 15.43 12.14
C SER A 70 -0.11 15.58 12.15
N ALA A 71 -0.85 14.63 11.56
CA ALA A 71 -2.31 14.65 11.48
C ALA A 71 -2.95 14.14 12.79
N PRO A 72 -4.26 14.38 13.00
CA PRO A 72 -4.97 13.81 14.13
C PRO A 72 -4.87 12.29 14.16
N PHE A 73 -4.53 11.73 15.32
CA PHE A 73 -4.43 10.29 15.51
C PHE A 73 -5.76 9.59 15.21
N GLY A 74 -5.71 8.46 14.49
CA GLY A 74 -6.86 7.69 14.05
C GLY A 74 -7.29 7.99 12.62
N LEU A 75 -6.75 9.05 11.99
CA LEU A 75 -7.09 9.42 10.62
C LEU A 75 -6.60 8.37 9.63
N ALA A 76 -5.33 7.95 9.71
CA ALA A 76 -4.77 6.94 8.82
C ALA A 76 -5.37 5.55 9.09
N VAL A 77 -5.56 5.19 10.37
CA VAL A 77 -6.27 3.94 10.72
C VAL A 77 -7.64 3.88 10.04
N PHE A 78 -8.42 4.95 10.15
CA PHE A 78 -9.78 4.97 9.62
C PHE A 78 -9.79 4.98 8.08
N SER A 79 -8.94 5.79 7.44
CA SER A 79 -8.85 5.82 5.97
C SER A 79 -8.44 4.46 5.41
N TYR A 80 -7.41 3.82 5.97
CA TYR A 80 -6.91 2.54 5.47
C TYR A 80 -7.90 1.39 5.66
N LEU A 81 -8.66 1.37 6.76
CA LEU A 81 -9.72 0.37 6.95
C LEU A 81 -10.84 0.53 5.92
N ILE A 82 -11.24 1.77 5.61
CA ILE A 82 -12.25 2.04 4.56
C ILE A 82 -11.72 1.60 3.20
N ILE A 83 -10.49 1.98 2.83
CA ILE A 83 -9.89 1.60 1.55
C ILE A 83 -9.77 0.08 1.42
N TYR A 84 -9.30 -0.60 2.47
CA TYR A 84 -9.25 -2.05 2.51
C TYR A 84 -10.63 -2.68 2.25
N GLY A 85 -11.66 -2.23 2.97
CA GLY A 85 -13.02 -2.72 2.82
C GLY A 85 -13.60 -2.46 1.43
N PHE A 86 -13.38 -1.26 0.89
CA PHE A 86 -13.84 -0.84 -0.43
C PHE A 86 -13.24 -1.71 -1.54
N ILE A 87 -11.91 -1.85 -1.57
CA ILE A 87 -11.23 -2.67 -2.58
C ILE A 87 -11.68 -4.11 -2.47
N ARG A 88 -11.81 -4.64 -1.24
CA ARG A 88 -12.23 -6.02 -1.03
C ARG A 88 -13.64 -6.28 -1.60
N MET A 89 -14.55 -5.34 -1.38
CA MET A 89 -15.90 -5.40 -1.93
C MET A 89 -15.88 -5.44 -3.46
N ILE A 90 -15.02 -4.64 -4.10
CA ILE A 90 -14.89 -4.60 -5.56
C ILE A 90 -14.30 -5.89 -6.12
N VAL A 91 -13.18 -6.36 -5.55
CA VAL A 91 -12.47 -7.57 -6.00
C VAL A 91 -13.37 -8.80 -5.90
N SER A 92 -14.27 -8.85 -4.92
CA SER A 92 -15.25 -9.93 -4.81
C SER A 92 -16.28 -9.97 -5.95
N ARG A 93 -16.39 -8.91 -6.75
CA ARG A 93 -17.38 -8.76 -7.83
C ARG A 93 -16.75 -8.69 -9.22
N ILE A 94 -15.47 -8.34 -9.32
CA ILE A 94 -14.80 -8.05 -10.60
C ILE A 94 -13.46 -8.79 -10.65
N LEU A 95 -13.24 -9.56 -11.72
CA LEU A 95 -11.95 -10.20 -12.00
C LEU A 95 -10.91 -9.13 -12.37
N ILE A 96 -9.95 -8.90 -11.46
CA ILE A 96 -8.86 -7.93 -11.63
C ILE A 96 -7.60 -8.67 -12.06
N GLU A 97 -7.61 -9.18 -13.29
CA GLU A 97 -6.42 -9.86 -13.85
C GLU A 97 -5.60 -8.93 -14.76
N ALA A 98 -6.25 -7.97 -15.42
CA ALA A 98 -5.57 -7.07 -16.35
C ALA A 98 -4.74 -6.00 -15.62
N TRP A 99 -3.56 -5.70 -16.17
CA TRP A 99 -2.69 -4.60 -15.70
C TRP A 99 -3.44 -3.25 -15.72
N ILE A 100 -4.29 -3.03 -16.73
CA ILE A 100 -5.16 -1.84 -16.82
C ILE A 100 -6.12 -1.77 -15.64
N ALA A 101 -6.71 -2.90 -15.24
CA ALA A 101 -7.62 -2.92 -14.09
C ALA A 101 -6.88 -2.55 -12.80
N ARG A 102 -5.64 -3.01 -12.61
CA ARG A 102 -4.82 -2.62 -11.46
C ARG A 102 -4.51 -1.13 -11.44
N PHE A 103 -4.10 -0.56 -12.59
CA PHE A 103 -3.88 0.88 -12.72
C PHE A 103 -5.12 1.67 -12.29
N VAL A 104 -6.28 1.32 -12.85
CA VAL A 104 -7.55 2.00 -12.55
C VAL A 104 -7.91 1.86 -11.06
N TRP A 105 -7.85 0.66 -10.50
CA TRP A 105 -8.26 0.44 -9.11
C TRP A 105 -7.31 1.05 -8.09
N VAL A 106 -6.00 1.09 -8.35
CA VAL A 106 -5.05 1.82 -7.51
C VAL A 106 -5.34 3.32 -7.57
N GLY A 107 -5.58 3.87 -8.77
CA GLY A 107 -5.94 5.28 -8.93
C GLY A 107 -7.23 5.64 -8.21
N VAL A 108 -8.28 4.81 -8.34
CA VAL A 108 -9.55 5.00 -7.62
C VAL A 108 -9.36 4.90 -6.11
N ALA A 109 -8.60 3.92 -5.63
CA ALA A 109 -8.31 3.77 -4.21
C ALA A 109 -7.54 4.97 -3.66
N SER A 110 -6.53 5.46 -4.37
CA SER A 110 -5.80 6.67 -4.00
C SER A 110 -6.72 7.88 -3.98
N LEU A 111 -7.49 8.12 -5.05
CA LEU A 111 -8.40 9.27 -5.09
C LEU A 111 -9.41 9.24 -3.93
N LEU A 112 -9.98 8.07 -3.65
CA LEU A 112 -10.90 7.87 -2.53
C LEU A 112 -10.23 8.14 -1.19
N GLU A 113 -8.99 7.67 -1.01
CA GLU A 113 -8.22 7.86 0.22
C GLU A 113 -8.00 9.36 0.47
N LYS A 114 -7.59 10.12 -0.55
CA LYS A 114 -7.36 11.56 -0.45
C LYS A 114 -8.65 12.27 -0.10
N LEU A 115 -9.77 11.92 -0.74
CA LEU A 115 -11.10 12.47 -0.42
C LEU A 115 -11.53 12.18 1.02
N ILE A 116 -11.30 10.96 1.52
CA ILE A 116 -11.60 10.59 2.91
C ILE A 116 -10.75 11.44 3.86
N VAL A 117 -9.43 11.46 3.66
CA VAL A 117 -8.50 12.21 4.49
C VAL A 117 -8.85 13.69 4.51
N GLY A 118 -9.07 14.32 3.36
CA GLY A 118 -9.43 15.73 3.32
C GLY A 118 -10.77 16.04 3.95
N THR A 119 -11.76 15.16 3.80
CA THR A 119 -13.05 15.33 4.48
C THR A 119 -12.89 15.24 5.99
N LEU A 120 -12.10 14.28 6.48
CA LEU A 120 -11.80 14.14 7.91
C LEU A 120 -11.03 15.35 8.44
N LEU A 121 -10.01 15.82 7.72
CA LEU A 121 -9.27 17.03 8.08
C LEU A 121 -10.16 18.27 8.08
N PHE A 122 -11.07 18.39 7.11
CA PHE A 122 -12.03 19.49 7.07
C PHE A 122 -12.98 19.45 8.28
N ILE A 123 -13.46 18.27 8.66
CA ILE A 123 -14.29 18.11 9.86
C ILE A 123 -13.49 18.44 11.13
N SER A 124 -12.21 18.06 11.20
CA SER A 124 -11.36 18.29 12.37
C SER A 124 -10.92 19.74 12.54
N TYR A 125 -10.61 20.45 11.45
CA TYR A 125 -10.01 21.79 11.50
C TYR A 125 -10.89 22.91 10.94
N GLY A 126 -11.99 22.61 10.25
CA GLY A 126 -12.94 23.59 9.71
C GLY A 126 -12.39 24.49 8.60
N SER A 127 -11.29 24.11 7.95
CA SER A 127 -10.53 24.97 7.04
C SER A 127 -10.84 24.69 5.57
N SER A 128 -11.53 25.62 4.89
CA SER A 128 -11.85 25.54 3.45
C SER A 128 -10.63 25.36 2.52
N PRO A 129 -9.46 26.00 2.77
CA PRO A 129 -8.27 25.82 1.93
C PRO A 129 -7.79 24.38 1.78
N VAL A 130 -8.10 23.49 2.72
CA VAL A 130 -7.74 22.07 2.66
C VAL A 130 -8.47 21.37 1.51
N ILE A 131 -9.75 21.70 1.31
CA ILE A 131 -10.57 21.10 0.24
C ILE A 131 -10.10 21.59 -1.12
N ASP A 132 -9.82 22.87 -1.26
CA ASP A 132 -9.38 23.46 -2.54
C ASP A 132 -8.03 22.86 -2.97
N TYR A 133 -7.07 22.76 -2.05
CA TYR A 133 -5.78 22.13 -2.30
C TYR A 133 -5.93 20.67 -2.71
N LEU A 134 -6.80 19.93 -2.01
CA LEU A 134 -7.05 18.52 -2.32
C LEU A 134 -7.68 18.32 -3.68
N LEU A 135 -8.70 19.10 -4.05
CA LEU A 135 -9.37 18.98 -5.35
C LEU A 135 -8.40 19.19 -6.52
N ILE A 136 -7.41 20.06 -6.34
CA ILE A 136 -6.38 20.32 -7.33
C ILE A 136 -5.36 19.18 -7.37
N THR A 137 -4.88 18.71 -6.21
CA THR A 137 -3.74 17.77 -6.14
C THR A 137 -4.12 16.30 -6.21
N ALA A 138 -5.29 15.91 -5.69
CA ALA A 138 -5.71 14.52 -5.60
C ALA A 138 -5.77 13.78 -6.94
N PRO A 139 -6.21 14.37 -8.07
CA PRO A 139 -6.17 13.70 -9.37
C PRO A 139 -4.75 13.38 -9.84
N PHE A 140 -3.81 14.29 -9.63
CA PHE A 140 -2.41 14.09 -10.01
C PHE A 140 -1.74 13.05 -9.12
N GLN A 141 -1.97 13.13 -7.80
CA GLN A 141 -1.52 12.12 -6.85
C GLN A 141 -2.07 10.74 -7.19
N ALA A 142 -3.37 10.63 -7.49
CA ALA A 142 -3.99 9.37 -7.88
C ALA A 142 -3.40 8.80 -9.18
N GLY A 143 -3.09 9.65 -10.16
CA GLY A 143 -2.40 9.24 -11.38
C GLY A 143 -0.98 8.72 -11.12
N PHE A 144 -0.24 9.41 -10.24
CA PHE A 144 1.10 8.98 -9.82
C PHE A 144 1.05 7.64 -9.07
N ASP A 145 0.12 7.50 -8.12
CA ASP A 145 -0.08 6.27 -7.36
C ASP A 145 -0.50 5.10 -8.25
N ALA A 146 -1.36 5.35 -9.25
CA ALA A 146 -1.76 4.33 -10.21
C ALA A 146 -0.55 3.80 -11.02
N LEU A 147 0.36 4.69 -11.42
CA LEU A 147 1.59 4.30 -12.13
C LEU A 147 2.52 3.46 -11.24
N LEU A 148 2.76 3.89 -10.01
CA LEU A 148 3.61 3.15 -9.07
C LEU A 148 2.98 1.83 -8.64
N GLY A 149 1.66 1.81 -8.47
CA GLY A 149 0.89 0.63 -8.10
C GLY A 149 1.01 -0.50 -9.10
N LEU A 150 1.25 -0.21 -10.39
CA LEU A 150 1.53 -1.23 -11.40
C LEU A 150 2.76 -2.08 -11.08
N ILE A 151 3.72 -1.52 -10.35
CA ILE A 151 4.96 -2.20 -9.97
C ILE A 151 4.88 -2.69 -8.52
N LEU A 152 4.47 -1.82 -7.60
CA LEU A 152 4.55 -2.08 -6.16
C LEU A 152 3.51 -3.11 -5.72
N VAL A 153 2.28 -3.05 -6.21
CA VAL A 153 1.23 -4.02 -5.83
C VAL A 153 1.60 -5.46 -6.22
N PRO A 154 1.95 -5.78 -7.49
CA PRO A 154 2.36 -7.15 -7.83
C PRO A 154 3.65 -7.57 -7.14
N PHE A 155 4.57 -6.63 -6.89
CA PHE A 155 5.77 -6.92 -6.10
C PHE A 155 5.38 -7.36 -4.69
N LEU A 156 4.59 -6.58 -3.96
CA LEU A 156 4.18 -6.90 -2.60
C LEU A 156 3.41 -8.21 -2.53
N ILE A 157 2.49 -8.45 -3.46
CA ILE A 157 1.76 -9.73 -3.54
C ILE A 157 2.75 -10.89 -3.75
N LYS A 158 3.65 -10.80 -4.74
CA LYS A 158 4.62 -11.85 -5.05
C LYS A 158 5.58 -12.14 -3.90
N TYR A 159 6.05 -11.10 -3.22
CA TYR A 159 7.04 -11.23 -2.15
C TYR A 159 6.40 -11.57 -0.81
N SER A 160 5.10 -11.34 -0.63
CA SER A 160 4.38 -11.75 0.58
C SER A 160 4.47 -13.26 0.83
N ASP A 161 4.62 -14.09 -0.20
CA ASP A 161 4.76 -15.55 -0.10
C ASP A 161 6.21 -16.05 0.04
N ILE A 162 7.22 -15.18 -0.01
CA ILE A 162 8.61 -15.60 0.07
C ILE A 162 8.98 -15.95 1.52
N THR A 163 9.36 -17.20 1.71
CA THR A 163 9.82 -17.71 3.00
C THR A 163 11.31 -17.37 3.18
N TRP A 164 11.74 -17.02 4.41
CA TRP A 164 13.16 -16.87 4.76
C TRP A 164 14.01 -18.07 4.30
N ASP A 165 13.46 -19.28 4.37
CA ASP A 165 14.09 -20.51 3.85
C ASP A 165 14.40 -20.48 2.35
N LYS A 166 13.64 -19.73 1.54
CA LYS A 166 13.88 -19.58 0.10
C LYS A 166 14.91 -18.51 -0.22
N ILE A 167 15.10 -17.54 0.67
CA ILE A 167 16.09 -16.46 0.52
C ILE A 167 17.48 -16.96 0.90
N PHE A 168 17.57 -17.74 1.98
CA PHE A 168 18.86 -18.19 2.54
C PHE A 168 19.27 -19.62 2.16
N LYS A 169 18.41 -20.42 1.53
CA LYS A 169 18.88 -21.68 0.93
C LYS A 169 19.71 -21.36 -0.32
N PRO A 170 21.00 -21.77 -0.37
CA PRO A 170 21.77 -21.64 -1.60
C PRO A 170 21.04 -22.43 -2.69
N LYS A 171 20.79 -21.78 -3.83
CA LYS A 171 20.37 -22.49 -5.05
C LYS A 171 21.40 -23.60 -5.27
N LYS A 172 21.00 -24.86 -5.10
CA LYS A 172 21.83 -25.99 -5.53
C LYS A 172 21.96 -25.85 -7.05
N THR A 173 23.06 -25.25 -7.49
CA THR A 173 23.44 -25.19 -8.88
C THR A 173 23.63 -26.62 -9.33
N TYR A 174 22.65 -27.16 -10.05
CA TYR A 174 22.82 -28.43 -10.75
C TYR A 174 23.84 -28.18 -11.86
N PHE A 175 25.12 -28.34 -11.55
CA PHE A 175 26.15 -28.56 -12.55
C PHE A 175 25.80 -29.87 -13.24
N LYS A 176 25.04 -29.76 -14.33
CA LYS A 176 24.85 -30.84 -15.27
C LYS A 176 26.24 -31.09 -15.85
N LYS A 177 26.91 -32.16 -15.39
CA LYS A 177 28.12 -32.69 -16.01
C LYS A 177 27.77 -32.93 -17.48
N ILE A 178 28.21 -32.02 -18.36
CA ILE A 178 28.27 -32.29 -19.79
C ILE A 178 29.39 -33.32 -19.92
N ILE A 179 28.99 -34.59 -19.95
CA ILE A 179 29.84 -35.67 -20.41
C ILE A 179 29.89 -35.49 -21.92
N ILE A 180 30.98 -34.87 -22.41
CA ILE A 180 31.36 -34.95 -23.81
C ILE A 180 31.96 -36.34 -23.97
N LEU A 181 31.22 -37.21 -24.65
CA LEU A 181 31.73 -38.45 -25.25
C LEU A 181 32.37 -38.12 -26.59
#